data_AF-X0U8X0-F1
#
_entry.id   AF-X0U8X0-F1
#
_cell.length_a   1.000
_cell.length_b   1.000
_cell.length_c   1.000
_cell.angle_alpha   90.00
_cell.angle_beta   90.00
_cell.angle_gamma   90.00
#
_symmetry.space_group_name_H-M   'P 1'
#
loop_
_entity.id
_entity.type
_entity.pdbx_description
1 polymer ?
#
loop_
_entity_poly.entity_id
_entity_poly.type
_entity_poly.pdbx_seq_one_letter_code
_entity_poly.pdbx_strand_id
1 'polypeptide(L)'
;MKRLQTEHIDLLQFHEIIHEGEPEQIFSQGAIEETIEAREVGKIRFIGFTGHRWPHLLQEMLAKDFSWDTIQFPTNLLDAHFRSFTQQILPLVQGREMGIIGMKSLAGGDILKANITPEEAITYALSLPIDTLVSGIDSLEVLTQNLKIVRSWRPISEEKKNNFLEKIAPFAGDGHLERYKTG
;
A
#
# COMPACT_ATOMS: atom_id res chain seq x y z
N MET A 1 -4.61 22.25 -2.95
CA MET A 1 -4.89 23.12 -1.78
C MET A 1 -6.29 23.74 -1.84
N LYS A 2 -6.67 24.54 -2.85
CA LYS A 2 -8.04 25.13 -2.96
C LYS A 2 -9.21 24.16 -2.71
N ARG A 3 -9.18 22.96 -3.31
CA ARG A 3 -10.24 21.94 -3.11
C ARG A 3 -10.29 21.37 -1.69
N LEU A 4 -9.13 21.27 -1.03
CA LEU A 4 -8.99 20.75 0.33
C LEU A 4 -9.15 21.86 1.40
N GLN A 5 -9.28 23.13 0.98
CA GLN A 5 -9.43 24.29 1.85
C GLN A 5 -8.38 24.34 2.97
N THR A 6 -7.13 24.00 2.63
CA THR A 6 -5.98 23.99 3.53
C THR A 6 -4.79 24.66 2.86
N GLU A 7 -3.91 25.24 3.67
CA GLU A 7 -2.65 25.86 3.27
C GLU A 7 -1.45 24.89 3.29
N HIS A 8 -1.64 23.69 3.85
CA HIS A 8 -0.62 22.64 3.87
C HIS A 8 -1.20 21.25 3.64
N ILE A 9 -0.35 20.35 3.17
CA ILE A 9 -0.59 18.93 3.01
C ILE A 9 0.35 18.18 3.96
N ASP A 10 -0.19 17.33 4.84
CA ASP A 10 0.64 16.54 5.74
C ASP A 10 1.53 15.58 4.96
N LEU A 11 0.97 14.80 4.04
CA LEU A 11 1.71 13.83 3.24
C LEU A 11 1.36 13.98 1.75
N LEU A 12 2.36 14.33 0.93
CA LEU A 12 2.28 14.18 -0.52
C LEU A 12 2.91 12.85 -0.91
N GLN A 13 2.27 12.11 -1.82
CA GLN A 13 2.87 10.90 -2.40
C GLN A 13 2.92 10.99 -3.92
N PHE A 14 4.07 10.63 -4.51
CA PHE A 14 4.14 10.35 -5.95
C PHE A 14 3.23 9.17 -6.25
N HIS A 15 2.21 9.43 -7.05
CA HIS A 15 1.05 8.56 -7.14
C HIS A 15 1.26 7.50 -8.21
N GLU A 16 1.03 6.23 -7.83
CA GLU A 16 0.83 5.11 -8.75
C GLU A 16 2.01 4.94 -9.71
N ILE A 17 3.19 4.66 -9.15
CA ILE A 17 4.37 4.31 -9.96
C ILE A 17 4.14 2.92 -10.57
N ILE A 18 3.81 2.88 -11.86
CA ILE A 18 3.37 1.68 -12.58
C ILE A 18 3.97 1.57 -14.00
N HIS A 19 4.70 2.57 -14.47
CA HIS A 19 5.35 2.57 -15.77
C HIS A 19 6.88 2.57 -15.64
N GLU A 20 7.52 1.80 -16.51
CA GLU A 20 8.99 1.80 -16.65
C GLU A 20 9.48 3.23 -16.92
N GLY A 21 10.56 3.62 -16.24
CA GLY A 21 11.17 4.94 -16.38
C GLY A 21 10.50 6.04 -15.54
N GLU A 22 9.31 5.85 -14.96
CA GLU A 22 8.71 6.83 -14.03
C GLU A 22 9.64 7.17 -12.85
N PRO A 23 10.30 6.20 -12.18
CA PRO A 23 11.26 6.52 -11.12
C PRO A 23 12.39 7.44 -11.60
N GLU A 24 12.83 7.33 -12.85
CA GLU A 24 13.84 8.22 -13.41
C GLU A 24 13.27 9.60 -13.74
N GLN A 25 12.06 9.66 -14.30
CA GLN A 25 11.41 10.91 -14.66
C GLN A 25 11.15 11.81 -13.45
N ILE A 26 10.75 11.22 -12.31
CA ILE A 26 10.53 11.96 -11.06
C ILE A 26 11.77 12.77 -10.64
N PHE A 27 12.96 12.22 -10.86
CA PHE A 27 14.24 12.82 -10.46
C PHE A 27 14.92 13.63 -11.55
N SER A 28 14.64 13.35 -12.82
CA SER A 28 15.29 14.03 -13.95
C SER A 28 14.49 15.22 -14.50
N GLN A 29 13.21 15.33 -14.16
CA GLN A 29 12.29 16.34 -14.71
C GLN A 29 11.81 17.39 -13.70
N GLY A 30 12.46 17.51 -12.53
CA GLY A 30 12.15 18.58 -11.57
C GLY A 30 11.05 18.25 -10.56
N ALA A 31 10.37 17.11 -10.69
CA ALA A 31 9.19 16.81 -9.86
C ALA A 31 9.57 16.62 -8.38
N ILE A 32 10.69 15.96 -8.10
CA ILE A 32 11.19 15.81 -6.73
C ILE A 32 11.71 17.13 -6.17
N GLU A 33 12.41 17.94 -6.98
CA GLU A 33 12.93 19.25 -6.59
C GLU A 33 11.81 20.21 -6.21
N GLU A 34 10.78 20.33 -7.05
CA GLU A 34 9.61 21.18 -6.76
C GLU A 34 8.87 20.71 -5.48
N THR A 35 8.84 19.40 -5.24
CA THR A 35 8.23 18.83 -4.03
C THR A 35 9.05 19.16 -2.78
N ILE A 36 10.39 19.13 -2.89
CA ILE A 36 11.30 19.55 -1.82
C ILE A 36 11.11 21.04 -1.51
N GLU A 37 11.11 21.91 -2.53
CA GLU A 37 10.89 23.35 -2.35
C GLU A 37 9.53 23.62 -1.67
N ALA A 38 8.48 22.91 -2.08
CA ALA A 38 7.16 23.02 -1.46
C ALA A 38 7.17 22.57 0.02
N ARG A 39 7.99 21.58 0.39
CA ARG A 39 8.22 21.19 1.78
C ARG A 39 8.97 22.27 2.57
N GLU A 40 10.02 22.85 1.98
CA GLU A 40 10.83 23.90 2.62
C GLU A 40 10.02 25.17 2.94
N VAL A 41 9.08 25.55 2.07
CA VAL A 41 8.17 26.68 2.32
C VAL A 41 6.92 26.29 3.14
N GLY A 42 6.88 25.08 3.70
CA GLY A 42 5.85 24.63 4.64
C GLY A 42 4.51 24.21 4.03
N LYS A 43 4.42 24.05 2.70
CA LYS A 43 3.19 23.57 2.03
C LYS A 43 3.03 22.06 2.11
N ILE A 44 4.12 21.33 2.30
CA ILE A 44 4.15 19.86 2.44
C ILE A 44 4.94 19.54 3.70
N ARG A 45 4.53 18.54 4.49
CA ARG A 45 5.31 18.09 5.66
C ARG A 45 6.12 16.84 5.38
N PHE A 46 5.51 15.84 4.73
CA PHE A 46 6.10 14.55 4.40
C PHE A 46 5.94 14.21 2.93
N ILE A 47 6.90 13.46 2.38
CA ILE A 47 6.99 13.07 0.98
C ILE A 47 7.15 11.54 0.90
N GLY A 48 6.23 10.90 0.18
CA GLY A 48 6.27 9.46 -0.07
C GLY A 48 6.01 9.11 -1.52
N PHE A 49 5.80 7.82 -1.78
CA PHE A 49 5.42 7.32 -3.09
C PHE A 49 4.56 6.07 -2.96
N THR A 50 3.76 5.81 -3.99
CA THR A 50 2.84 4.67 -4.01
C THR A 50 2.96 3.91 -5.31
N GLY A 51 2.64 2.63 -5.29
CA GLY A 51 2.40 1.89 -6.51
C GLY A 51 1.85 0.51 -6.21
N HIS A 52 1.34 -0.14 -7.24
CA HIS A 52 0.56 -1.35 -7.05
C HIS A 52 0.54 -2.31 -8.24
N ARG A 53 1.28 -2.00 -9.31
CA ARG A 53 1.38 -2.87 -10.47
C ARG A 53 2.62 -3.74 -10.45
N TRP A 54 3.77 -3.09 -10.28
CA TRP A 54 5.08 -3.72 -10.38
C TRP A 54 5.94 -3.40 -9.15
N PRO A 55 6.28 -4.40 -8.32
CA PRO A 55 7.13 -4.17 -7.15
C PRO A 55 8.51 -3.62 -7.49
N HIS A 56 9.12 -4.00 -8.62
CA HIS A 56 10.46 -3.55 -8.98
C HIS A 56 10.55 -2.03 -9.16
N LEU A 57 9.49 -1.36 -9.62
CA LEU A 57 9.46 0.11 -9.72
C LEU A 57 9.56 0.79 -8.36
N LEU A 58 9.00 0.18 -7.31
CA LEU A 58 9.15 0.69 -5.94
C LEU A 58 10.56 0.41 -5.40
N GLN A 59 11.19 -0.68 -5.83
CA GLN A 59 12.61 -0.94 -5.51
C GLN A 59 13.51 0.12 -6.17
N GLU A 60 13.22 0.52 -7.41
CA GLU A 60 13.92 1.61 -8.08
C GLU A 60 13.77 2.93 -7.33
N MET A 61 12.55 3.27 -6.88
CA MET A 61 12.32 4.45 -6.04
C MET A 61 13.10 4.39 -4.72
N LEU A 62 13.15 3.23 -4.06
CA LEU A 62 13.92 3.00 -2.83
C LEU A 62 15.44 3.06 -3.05
N ALA A 63 15.91 2.87 -4.28
CA ALA A 63 17.32 2.93 -4.64
C ALA A 63 17.80 4.35 -4.98
N LYS A 64 16.88 5.31 -5.13
CA LYS A 64 17.23 6.73 -5.31
C LYS A 64 17.82 7.30 -4.03
N ASP A 65 18.75 8.23 -4.18
CA ASP A 65 19.37 8.95 -3.06
C ASP A 65 18.40 10.02 -2.52
N PHE A 66 17.35 9.56 -1.87
CA PHE A 66 16.32 10.40 -1.28
C PHE A 66 15.72 9.73 -0.04
N SER A 67 15.63 10.49 1.05
CA SER A 67 15.01 10.05 2.30
C SER A 67 13.49 10.17 2.19
N TRP A 68 12.85 9.09 1.74
CA TRP A 68 11.39 8.98 1.69
C TRP A 68 10.78 8.90 3.10
N ASP A 69 9.71 9.66 3.34
CA ASP A 69 8.99 9.64 4.62
C ASP A 69 7.99 8.48 4.68
N THR A 70 7.39 8.10 3.54
CA THR A 70 6.43 6.98 3.48
C THR A 70 6.48 6.21 2.16
N ILE A 71 6.02 4.96 2.21
CA ILE A 71 5.76 4.12 1.05
C ILE A 71 4.37 3.47 1.20
N GLN A 72 3.61 3.40 0.11
CA GLN A 72 2.27 2.78 0.12
C GLN A 72 2.10 1.73 -0.99
N PHE A 73 1.72 0.50 -0.63
CA PHE A 73 1.57 -0.62 -1.57
C PHE A 73 0.50 -1.65 -1.14
N PRO A 74 0.07 -2.57 -2.03
CA PRO A 74 -0.91 -3.61 -1.70
C PRO A 74 -0.42 -4.56 -0.61
N THR A 75 -1.27 -4.86 0.38
CA THR A 75 -0.95 -5.75 1.50
C THR A 75 -2.02 -6.82 1.76
N ASN A 76 -2.68 -7.27 0.70
CA ASN A 76 -3.73 -8.28 0.78
C ASN A 76 -3.21 -9.72 0.63
N LEU A 77 -4.11 -10.68 0.82
CA LEU A 77 -3.79 -12.11 0.74
C LEU A 77 -3.38 -12.57 -0.67
N LEU A 78 -3.98 -12.02 -1.73
CA LEU A 78 -3.61 -12.36 -3.12
C LEU A 78 -2.19 -11.86 -3.44
N ASP A 79 -1.81 -10.71 -2.90
CA ASP A 79 -0.50 -10.10 -3.13
C ASP A 79 0.65 -11.04 -2.82
N ALA A 80 0.53 -11.90 -1.81
CA ALA A 80 1.58 -12.85 -1.44
C ALA A 80 1.93 -13.87 -2.56
N HIS A 81 1.09 -14.03 -3.58
CA HIS A 81 1.23 -15.07 -4.60
C HIS A 81 1.57 -14.54 -6.00
N PHE A 82 1.26 -13.28 -6.31
CA PHE A 82 1.45 -12.73 -7.66
C PHE A 82 2.02 -11.33 -7.62
N ARG A 83 3.22 -11.14 -8.18
CA ARG A 83 3.98 -9.86 -8.16
C ARG A 83 3.94 -9.24 -6.77
N SER A 84 4.40 -10.01 -5.79
CA SER A 84 4.20 -9.70 -4.39
C SER A 84 4.97 -8.47 -3.96
N PHE A 85 4.24 -7.43 -3.54
CA PHE A 85 4.81 -6.26 -2.90
C PHE A 85 5.29 -6.60 -1.49
N THR A 86 4.49 -7.37 -0.74
CA THR A 86 4.84 -7.77 0.63
C THR A 86 6.13 -8.59 0.70
N GLN A 87 6.39 -9.49 -0.25
CA GLN A 87 7.65 -10.25 -0.27
C GLN A 87 8.84 -9.44 -0.80
N GLN A 88 8.61 -8.50 -1.73
CA GLN A 88 9.69 -7.79 -2.41
C GLN A 88 10.05 -6.44 -1.80
N ILE A 89 9.13 -5.83 -1.04
CA ILE A 89 9.28 -4.48 -0.50
C ILE A 89 9.44 -4.48 1.02
N LEU A 90 8.62 -5.23 1.78
CA LEU A 90 8.71 -5.22 3.25
C LEU A 90 10.13 -5.52 3.78
N PRO A 91 10.87 -6.52 3.27
CA PRO A 91 12.23 -6.78 3.73
C PRO A 91 13.22 -5.64 3.47
N LEU A 92 12.94 -4.78 2.48
CA LEU A 92 13.78 -3.65 2.14
C LEU A 92 13.53 -2.44 3.05
N VAL A 93 12.29 -2.28 3.53
CA VAL A 93 11.84 -1.08 4.23
C VAL A 93 11.66 -1.27 5.74
N GLN A 94 11.52 -2.53 6.19
CA GLN A 94 11.38 -2.84 7.61
C GLN A 94 12.64 -2.39 8.38
N GLY A 95 12.43 -1.57 9.40
CA GLY A 95 13.51 -1.01 10.23
C GLY A 95 14.17 0.26 9.67
N ARG A 96 13.73 0.77 8.51
CA ARG A 96 14.06 2.14 8.08
C ARG A 96 13.23 3.16 8.84
N GLU A 97 13.71 4.40 8.92
CA GLU A 97 12.93 5.55 9.39
C GLU A 97 11.93 6.02 8.31
N MET A 98 11.00 5.13 7.93
CA MET A 98 10.02 5.39 6.88
C MET A 98 8.69 4.71 7.24
N GLY A 99 7.59 5.44 7.10
CA GLY A 99 6.25 4.91 7.35
C GLY A 99 5.78 3.95 6.24
N ILE A 100 5.36 2.76 6.63
CA ILE A 100 4.88 1.71 5.74
C ILE A 100 3.35 1.70 5.76
N ILE A 101 2.73 2.09 4.65
CA ILE A 101 1.28 2.21 4.52
C ILE A 101 0.74 1.04 3.68
N GLY A 102 -0.01 0.15 4.31
CA GLY A 102 -0.75 -0.88 3.60
C GLY A 102 -1.97 -0.30 2.88
N MET A 103 -2.29 -0.83 1.70
CA MET A 103 -3.54 -0.54 1.00
C MET A 103 -4.12 -1.78 0.32
N LYS A 104 -5.31 -1.62 -0.26
CA LYS A 104 -5.98 -2.66 -1.06
C LYS A 104 -6.14 -3.99 -0.31
N SER A 105 -6.37 -3.97 1.00
CA SER A 105 -6.59 -5.17 1.83
C SER A 105 -7.66 -6.11 1.26
N LEU A 106 -8.67 -5.55 0.58
CA LEU A 106 -9.77 -6.27 -0.06
C LEU A 106 -9.61 -6.47 -1.58
N ALA A 107 -8.46 -6.11 -2.17
CA ALA A 107 -8.24 -6.13 -3.62
C ALA A 107 -9.38 -5.48 -4.44
N GLY A 108 -9.91 -4.34 -3.97
CA GLY A 108 -11.04 -3.66 -4.61
C GLY A 108 -12.38 -4.42 -4.53
N GLY A 109 -12.50 -5.39 -3.62
CA GLY A 109 -13.67 -6.24 -3.43
C GLY A 109 -13.58 -7.58 -4.17
N ASP A 110 -12.67 -7.72 -5.14
CA ASP A 110 -12.56 -8.93 -5.96
C ASP A 110 -12.09 -10.16 -5.14
N ILE A 111 -11.36 -9.95 -4.04
CA ILE A 111 -10.96 -11.05 -3.15
C ILE A 111 -12.16 -11.79 -2.54
N LEU A 112 -13.32 -11.14 -2.41
CA LEU A 112 -14.52 -11.75 -1.85
C LEU A 112 -15.05 -12.88 -2.73
N LYS A 113 -14.72 -12.87 -4.03
CA LYS A 113 -15.07 -13.94 -4.99
C LYS A 113 -14.34 -15.25 -4.68
N ALA A 114 -13.23 -15.19 -3.93
CA ALA A 114 -12.46 -16.33 -3.46
C ALA A 114 -12.89 -16.82 -2.06
N ASN A 115 -14.11 -16.47 -1.62
CA ASN A 115 -14.65 -16.87 -0.30
C ASN A 115 -13.78 -16.44 0.90
N ILE A 116 -13.10 -15.30 0.73
CA ILE A 116 -12.41 -14.59 1.81
C ILE A 116 -13.36 -13.53 2.37
N THR A 117 -13.52 -13.52 3.69
CA THR A 117 -14.32 -12.50 4.36
C THR A 117 -13.53 -11.20 4.53
N PRO A 118 -14.19 -10.04 4.69
CA PRO A 118 -13.50 -8.80 5.03
C PRO A 118 -12.68 -8.88 6.31
N GLU A 119 -13.15 -9.63 7.31
CA GLU A 119 -12.43 -9.85 8.56
C GLU A 119 -11.12 -10.61 8.34
N GLU A 120 -11.11 -11.69 7.55
CA GLU A 120 -9.89 -12.42 7.19
C GLU A 120 -8.90 -11.53 6.43
N ALA A 121 -9.38 -10.80 5.42
CA ALA A 121 -8.56 -9.93 4.58
C ALA A 121 -7.91 -8.78 5.36
N ILE A 122 -8.69 -8.07 6.18
CA ILE A 122 -8.19 -6.96 7.00
C ILE A 122 -7.30 -7.47 8.12
N THR A 123 -7.65 -8.60 8.76
CA THR A 123 -6.82 -9.19 9.82
C THR A 123 -5.45 -9.61 9.30
N TYR A 124 -5.40 -10.21 8.10
CA TYR A 124 -4.13 -10.54 7.45
C TYR A 124 -3.31 -9.27 7.15
N ALA A 125 -3.90 -8.26 6.52
CA ALA A 125 -3.19 -7.03 6.19
C ALA A 125 -2.58 -6.35 7.44
N LEU A 126 -3.32 -6.31 8.55
CA LEU A 126 -2.86 -5.76 9.83
C LEU A 126 -1.83 -6.64 10.56
N SER A 127 -1.66 -7.91 10.15
CA SER A 127 -0.67 -8.83 10.71
C SER A 127 0.72 -8.69 10.09
N LEU A 128 0.83 -7.92 9.00
CA LEU A 128 2.09 -7.59 8.33
C LEU A 128 2.79 -6.44 9.06
N PRO A 129 4.13 -6.31 8.93
CA PRO A 129 4.89 -5.22 9.52
C PRO A 129 4.65 -3.90 8.77
N ILE A 130 3.44 -3.36 8.88
CA ILE A 130 3.02 -2.05 8.38
C ILE A 130 2.66 -1.13 9.56
N ASP A 131 2.81 0.19 9.37
CA ASP A 131 2.50 1.17 10.42
C ASP A 131 1.02 1.57 10.41
N THR A 132 0.37 1.52 9.23
CA THR A 132 -1.04 1.82 9.08
C THR A 132 -1.65 1.14 7.86
N LEU A 133 -2.97 0.97 7.87
CA LEU A 133 -3.73 0.40 6.76
C LEU A 133 -4.77 1.41 6.27
N VAL A 134 -4.67 1.80 5.00
CA VAL A 134 -5.73 2.54 4.30
C VAL A 134 -6.78 1.53 3.82
N SER A 135 -7.91 1.49 4.52
CA SER A 135 -9.06 0.62 4.19
C SER A 135 -10.10 1.37 3.35
N GLY A 136 -10.63 0.71 2.31
CA GLY A 136 -11.70 1.25 1.48
C GLY A 136 -13.05 1.23 2.20
N ILE A 137 -13.80 2.31 2.10
CA ILE A 137 -15.12 2.51 2.71
C ILE A 137 -15.99 3.27 1.71
N ASP A 138 -17.08 2.65 1.26
CA ASP A 138 -18.05 3.25 0.33
C ASP A 138 -19.45 3.45 0.97
N SER A 139 -19.65 2.96 2.20
CA SER A 139 -20.90 3.04 2.94
C SER A 139 -20.65 3.08 4.45
N LEU A 140 -21.64 3.57 5.21
CA LEU A 140 -21.61 3.54 6.68
C LEU A 140 -21.63 2.11 7.24
N GLU A 141 -22.21 1.16 6.51
CA GLU A 141 -22.18 -0.26 6.87
C GLU A 141 -20.75 -0.82 6.80
N VAL A 142 -20.04 -0.59 5.69
CA VAL A 142 -18.61 -0.99 5.54
C VAL A 142 -17.74 -0.27 6.57
N LEU A 143 -18.00 1.02 6.86
CA LEU A 143 -17.30 1.73 7.94
C LEU A 143 -17.50 1.01 9.29
N THR A 144 -18.73 0.66 9.62
CA THR A 144 -19.07 0.01 10.90
C THR A 144 -18.46 -1.39 10.97
N GLN A 145 -18.46 -2.14 9.87
CA GLN A 145 -17.78 -3.43 9.74
C GLN A 145 -16.27 -3.28 9.98
N ASN A 146 -15.60 -2.38 9.27
CA ASN A 146 -14.15 -2.18 9.41
C ASN A 146 -13.80 -1.74 10.84
N LEU A 147 -14.58 -0.81 11.43
CA LEU A 147 -14.40 -0.38 12.81
C LEU A 147 -14.55 -1.54 13.81
N LYS A 148 -15.51 -2.44 13.59
CA LYS A 148 -15.69 -3.62 14.44
C LYS A 148 -14.45 -4.52 14.36
N ILE A 149 -13.98 -4.83 13.15
CA ILE A 149 -12.80 -5.68 12.91
C ILE A 149 -11.57 -5.11 13.63
N VAL A 150 -11.25 -3.83 13.44
CA VAL A 150 -10.03 -3.24 14.03
C VAL A 150 -10.14 -3.10 15.56
N ARG A 151 -11.34 -2.89 16.13
CA ARG A 151 -11.53 -2.84 17.59
C ARG A 151 -11.37 -4.20 18.25
N SER A 152 -11.74 -5.29 17.57
CA SER A 152 -11.56 -6.66 18.06
C SER A 152 -10.23 -7.28 17.65
N TRP A 153 -9.45 -6.62 16.78
CA TRP A 153 -8.23 -7.19 16.24
C TRP A 153 -7.20 -7.50 17.33
N ARG A 154 -6.50 -8.61 17.13
CA ARG A 154 -5.36 -9.06 17.94
C ARG A 154 -4.31 -9.64 17.00
N PRO A 155 -3.01 -9.58 17.37
CA PRO A 155 -1.97 -10.29 16.64
C PRO A 155 -2.36 -11.76 16.43
N ILE A 156 -2.14 -12.27 15.21
CA ILE A 156 -2.40 -13.65 14.83
C ILE A 156 -1.08 -14.42 14.70
N SER A 157 -1.12 -15.74 14.91
CA SER A 157 0.05 -16.61 14.76
C SER A 157 0.49 -16.73 13.29
N GLU A 158 1.75 -17.11 13.08
CA GLU A 158 2.26 -17.49 11.75
C GLU A 158 1.42 -18.62 11.13
N GLU A 159 1.01 -19.60 11.94
CA GLU A 159 0.12 -20.68 11.50
C GLU A 159 -1.20 -20.14 10.93
N LYS A 160 -1.83 -19.18 11.62
CA LYS A 160 -3.08 -18.58 11.15
C LYS A 160 -2.88 -17.75 9.87
N LYS A 161 -1.74 -17.04 9.75
CA LYS A 161 -1.37 -16.35 8.50
C LYS A 161 -1.20 -17.34 7.35
N ASN A 162 -0.47 -18.44 7.57
CA ASN A 162 -0.25 -19.47 6.56
C ASN A 162 -1.55 -20.14 6.14
N ASN A 163 -2.47 -20.42 7.07
CA ASN A 163 -3.79 -20.97 6.74
C ASN A 163 -4.60 -20.03 5.83
N PHE A 164 -4.51 -18.71 6.01
CA PHE A 164 -5.15 -17.76 5.10
C PHE A 164 -4.49 -17.76 3.71
N LEU A 165 -3.16 -17.85 3.65
CA LEU A 165 -2.40 -17.92 2.40
C LEU A 165 -2.71 -19.21 1.62
N GLU A 166 -2.78 -20.36 2.30
CA GLU A 166 -3.17 -21.63 1.69
C GLU A 166 -4.60 -21.60 1.17
N LYS A 167 -5.53 -20.99 1.92
CA LYS A 167 -6.93 -20.84 1.52
C LYS A 167 -7.08 -20.03 0.22
N ILE A 168 -6.30 -18.96 0.05
CA ILE A 168 -6.40 -18.08 -1.12
C ILE A 168 -5.58 -18.58 -2.33
N ALA A 169 -4.56 -19.41 -2.11
CA ALA A 169 -3.59 -19.81 -3.14
C ALA A 169 -4.21 -20.31 -4.47
N PRO A 170 -5.30 -21.11 -4.48
CA PRO A 170 -5.93 -21.57 -5.72
C PRO A 170 -6.47 -20.44 -6.63
N PHE A 171 -6.67 -19.23 -6.09
CA PHE A 171 -7.24 -18.08 -6.80
C PHE A 171 -6.21 -16.98 -7.10
N ALA A 172 -4.97 -17.12 -6.63
CA ALA A 172 -4.03 -16.00 -6.50
C ALA A 172 -2.89 -16.01 -7.53
N GLY A 173 -2.80 -17.02 -8.41
CA GLY A 173 -1.59 -17.28 -9.21
C GLY A 173 -1.36 -16.38 -10.43
N ASP A 174 -2.38 -15.69 -10.94
CA ASP A 174 -2.34 -14.98 -12.23
C ASP A 174 -2.75 -13.49 -12.13
N GLY A 175 -3.11 -13.02 -10.93
CA GLY A 175 -3.54 -11.65 -10.69
C GLY A 175 -4.92 -11.27 -11.24
N HIS A 176 -5.78 -12.22 -11.64
CA HIS A 176 -7.11 -11.89 -12.19
C HIS A 176 -8.04 -11.19 -11.17
N LEU A 177 -7.83 -11.44 -9.87
CA LEU A 177 -8.52 -10.75 -8.76
C LEU A 177 -7.78 -9.49 -8.28
N GLU A 178 -6.64 -9.16 -8.90
CA GLU A 178 -5.86 -7.96 -8.64
C GLU A 178 -5.71 -7.15 -9.93
N ARG A 179 -6.83 -6.70 -10.51
CA ARG A 179 -6.86 -6.02 -11.84
C ARG A 179 -5.90 -4.84 -11.96
N TYR A 180 -5.60 -4.18 -10.85
CA TYR A 180 -4.63 -3.08 -10.79
C TYR A 180 -3.16 -3.52 -11.02
N LYS A 181 -2.88 -4.83 -11.04
CA LYS A 181 -1.61 -5.45 -11.45
C LYS A 181 -1.60 -5.88 -12.92
N THR A 182 -2.75 -6.14 -13.51
CA THR A 182 -2.87 -6.82 -14.82
C THR A 182 -3.54 -6.01 -15.92
N GLY A 183 -4.34 -4.99 -15.58
CA GLY A 183 -4.84 -3.97 -16.50
C GLY A 183 -3.84 -2.85 -16.71
#